data_AF-A0A0Q9SA17-F1
#
_entry.id   AF-A0A0Q9SA17-F1
#
_cell.length_a   1.000
_cell.length_b   1.000
_cell.length_c   1.000
_cell.angle_alpha   90.00
_cell.angle_beta   90.00
_cell.angle_gamma   90.00
#
_symmetry.space_group_name_H-M   'P 1'
#
loop_
_entity.id
_entity.type
_entity.pdbx_description
1 polymer ?
#
loop_
_entity_poly.entity_id
_entity_poly.type
_entity_poly.pdbx_seq_one_letter_code
_entity_poly.pdbx_strand_id
1 'polypeptide(L)'
;MDYIDITSENPQILYDYPIVCIFGGDPFYLLDEIKKAKVDDILIDIKERGGSIVMGHSSGAAVLGKTIIHANILHPEWNNIGLADFDAIGIIQEIILPHHNRYHGREQTLVDLEMKENIKLTRIEDGHYLVI
;
A
#
# COMPACT_ATOMS: atom_id res chain seq x y z
N MET A 1 -9.01 8.17 18.31
CA MET A 1 -8.54 7.43 17.12
C MET A 1 -9.38 6.18 17.10
N ASP A 2 -10.20 6.05 16.07
CA ASP A 2 -11.14 4.96 15.96
C ASP A 2 -10.52 3.88 15.07
N TYR A 3 -10.70 2.63 15.46
CA TYR A 3 -10.19 1.49 14.71
C TYR A 3 -11.38 0.84 14.01
N ILE A 4 -11.33 0.83 12.68
CA ILE A 4 -12.38 0.27 11.84
C ILE A 4 -11.86 -1.04 11.27
N ASP A 5 -12.53 -2.13 11.60
CA ASP A 5 -12.30 -3.44 11.00
C ASP A 5 -13.10 -3.56 9.70
N ILE A 6 -12.42 -3.33 8.57
CA ILE A 6 -13.04 -3.38 7.24
C ILE A 6 -13.58 -4.78 6.87
N THR A 7 -13.24 -5.82 7.64
CA THR A 7 -13.73 -7.19 7.42
C THR A 7 -15.09 -7.46 8.06
N SER A 8 -15.50 -6.63 9.02
CA SER A 8 -16.73 -6.82 9.80
C SER A 8 -17.61 -5.57 9.90
N GLU A 9 -17.05 -4.38 9.69
CA GLU A 9 -17.73 -3.09 9.77
C GLU A 9 -18.03 -2.50 8.39
N ASN A 10 -18.98 -1.56 8.33
CA ASN A 10 -19.31 -0.87 7.08
C ASN A 10 -18.25 0.20 6.75
N PRO A 11 -17.46 0.06 5.67
CA PRO A 11 -16.39 0.99 5.36
C PRO A 11 -16.87 2.37 4.91
N GLN A 12 -18.17 2.56 4.66
CA GLN A 12 -18.74 3.88 4.36
C GLN A 12 -18.55 4.89 5.51
N ILE A 13 -18.33 4.42 6.74
CA ILE A 13 -18.05 5.32 7.87
C ILE A 13 -16.77 6.14 7.66
N LEU A 14 -15.86 5.70 6.76
CA LEU A 14 -14.61 6.41 6.44
C LEU A 14 -14.85 7.82 5.87
N TYR A 15 -16.01 8.09 5.25
CA TYR A 15 -16.37 9.41 4.75
C TYR A 15 -16.54 10.46 5.84
N ASP A 16 -16.82 10.03 7.08
CA ASP A 16 -17.05 10.93 8.21
C ASP A 16 -15.73 11.37 8.89
N TYR A 17 -14.59 10.81 8.47
CA TYR A 17 -13.29 11.10 9.07
C TYR A 17 -12.48 12.10 8.25
N PRO A 18 -11.88 13.13 8.90
CA PRO A 18 -11.00 14.07 8.22
C PRO A 18 -9.64 13.46 7.87
N ILE A 19 -9.27 12.34 8.51
CA ILE A 19 -8.02 11.63 8.27
C ILE A 19 -8.32 10.13 8.33
N VAL A 20 -7.99 9.42 7.24
CA VAL A 20 -8.08 7.96 7.15
C VAL A 20 -6.66 7.39 7.09
N CYS A 21 -6.31 6.55 8.07
CA CYS A 21 -4.99 5.95 8.18
C CYS A 21 -5.03 4.44 7.89
N ILE A 22 -4.20 3.99 6.95
CA ILE A 22 -3.99 2.58 6.64
C ILE A 22 -2.65 2.16 7.24
N PHE A 23 -2.70 1.31 8.25
CA PHE A 23 -1.50 0.80 8.90
C PHE A 23 -0.91 -0.40 8.17
N GLY A 24 0.36 -0.69 8.48
CA GLY A 24 1.08 -1.80 7.89
C GLY A 24 0.67 -3.15 8.46
N GLY A 25 1.47 -4.16 8.12
CA GLY A 25 1.19 -5.56 8.39
C GLY A 25 1.61 -6.38 7.18
N ASP A 26 1.01 -7.55 6.99
CA ASP A 26 1.21 -8.33 5.78
C ASP A 26 0.61 -7.61 4.56
N PRO A 27 1.40 -7.27 3.53
CA PRO A 27 0.91 -6.50 2.38
C PRO A 27 -0.08 -7.28 1.52
N PHE A 28 0.03 -8.62 1.45
CA PHE A 28 -0.85 -9.45 0.63
C PHE A 28 -2.24 -9.54 1.25
N TYR A 29 -2.31 -9.87 2.53
CA TYR A 29 -3.55 -9.89 3.29
C TYR A 29 -4.22 -8.52 3.31
N LEU A 30 -3.44 -7.46 3.56
CA LEU A 30 -3.97 -6.09 3.57
C LEU A 30 -4.61 -5.71 2.23
N LEU A 31 -3.94 -5.97 1.11
CA LEU A 31 -4.49 -5.67 -0.21
C LEU A 31 -5.74 -6.50 -0.50
N ASP A 32 -5.70 -7.81 -0.20
CA ASP A 32 -6.81 -8.73 -0.41
C ASP A 32 -8.08 -8.30 0.35
N GLU A 33 -7.95 -7.92 1.63
CA GLU A 33 -9.09 -7.46 2.42
C GLU A 33 -9.62 -6.08 1.97
N ILE A 34 -8.74 -5.15 1.58
CA ILE A 34 -9.16 -3.86 0.99
C ILE A 34 -9.99 -4.08 -0.27
N LYS A 35 -9.54 -5.00 -1.15
CA LYS A 35 -10.23 -5.32 -2.41
C LYS A 35 -11.57 -6.03 -2.16
N LYS A 36 -11.62 -7.02 -1.26
CA LYS A 36 -12.87 -7.71 -0.89
C LYS A 36 -13.90 -6.78 -0.29
N ALA A 37 -13.46 -5.88 0.58
CA ALA A 37 -14.33 -4.90 1.24
C ALA A 37 -14.67 -3.70 0.35
N LYS A 38 -14.10 -3.61 -0.87
CA LYS A 38 -14.24 -2.47 -1.80
C LYS A 38 -13.89 -1.13 -1.17
N VAL A 39 -12.88 -1.14 -0.31
CA VAL A 39 -12.39 0.05 0.38
C VAL A 39 -11.53 0.89 -0.55
N ASP A 40 -10.94 0.30 -1.58
CA ASP A 40 -10.19 1.00 -2.61
C ASP A 40 -11.02 2.08 -3.32
N ASP A 41 -12.25 1.75 -3.74
CA ASP A 41 -13.18 2.72 -4.35
C ASP A 41 -13.49 3.90 -3.40
N ILE A 42 -13.69 3.60 -2.11
CA ILE A 42 -13.99 4.61 -1.09
C ILE A 42 -12.79 5.55 -0.89
N LEU A 43 -11.59 5.00 -0.79
CA LEU A 43 -10.38 5.80 -0.58
C LEU A 43 -10.07 6.69 -1.79
N ILE A 44 -10.30 6.20 -3.01
CA ILE A 44 -10.18 6.99 -4.24
C ILE A 44 -11.17 8.14 -4.21
N ASP A 45 -12.45 7.88 -3.92
CA ASP A 45 -13.50 8.89 -3.85
C ASP A 45 -13.25 9.92 -2.75
N ILE A 46 -12.79 9.50 -1.57
CA ILE A 46 -12.36 10.41 -0.48
C ILE A 46 -11.26 11.36 -0.97
N LYS A 47 -10.24 10.84 -1.66
CA LYS A 47 -9.16 11.65 -2.23
C LYS A 47 -9.67 12.61 -3.31
N GLU A 48 -10.62 12.20 -4.15
CA GLU A 48 -11.13 13.02 -5.26
C GLU A 48 -12.06 14.14 -4.79
N ARG A 49 -12.89 13.89 -3.77
CA ARG A 49 -13.76 14.90 -3.16
C ARG A 49 -12.96 16.00 -2.45
N GLY A 50 -11.79 15.65 -1.94
CA GLY A 50 -10.96 16.53 -1.12
C GLY A 50 -11.57 16.77 0.28
N GLY A 51 -10.84 17.49 1.13
CA GLY A 51 -11.27 17.80 2.50
C GLY A 51 -10.89 16.74 3.54
N SER A 52 -10.48 15.54 3.12
CA SER A 52 -9.92 14.49 3.98
C SER A 52 -8.52 14.09 3.52
N ILE A 53 -7.70 13.62 4.47
CA ILE A 53 -6.36 13.12 4.21
C ILE A 53 -6.39 11.59 4.24
N VAL A 54 -5.84 10.94 3.21
CA VAL A 54 -5.55 9.50 3.21
C VAL A 54 -4.07 9.30 3.47
N MET A 55 -3.75 8.54 4.52
CA MET A 55 -2.37 8.28 4.96
C MET A 55 -2.11 6.77 4.98
N GLY A 56 -0.97 6.35 4.44
CA GLY A 56 -0.49 4.97 4.52
C GLY A 56 0.80 4.89 5.33
N HIS A 57 0.93 3.87 6.18
CA HIS A 57 2.15 3.55 6.90
C HIS A 57 2.64 2.15 6.56
N SER A 58 3.94 1.98 6.27
CA SER A 58 4.54 0.69 5.92
C SER A 58 3.80 0.03 4.73
N SER A 59 3.30 -1.20 4.84
CA SER A 59 2.46 -1.85 3.81
C SER A 59 1.23 -1.01 3.45
N GLY A 60 0.69 -0.23 4.38
CA GLY A 60 -0.37 0.76 4.11
C GLY A 60 0.05 1.84 3.11
N ALA A 61 1.32 2.24 3.08
CA ALA A 61 1.85 3.14 2.07
C ALA A 61 2.05 2.42 0.73
N ALA A 62 2.50 1.16 0.76
CA ALA A 62 2.67 0.34 -0.43
C ALA A 62 1.36 0.13 -1.19
N VAL A 63 0.27 -0.19 -0.48
CA VAL A 63 -1.05 -0.42 -1.12
C VAL A 63 -1.70 0.85 -1.67
N LEU A 64 -1.29 2.05 -1.22
CA LEU A 64 -1.73 3.32 -1.83
C LEU A 64 -1.07 3.59 -3.19
N GLY A 65 0.06 2.94 -3.49
CA GLY A 65 0.75 3.01 -4.77
C GLY A 65 0.04 2.22 -5.87
N LYS A 66 0.71 2.07 -7.02
CA LYS A 66 0.17 1.31 -8.18
C LYS A 66 0.14 -0.20 -7.97
N THR A 67 1.14 -0.75 -7.29
CA THR A 67 1.28 -2.20 -7.13
C THR A 67 2.17 -2.56 -5.93
N ILE A 68 1.90 -3.72 -5.33
CA ILE A 68 2.76 -4.34 -4.31
C ILE A 68 3.67 -5.44 -4.86
N ILE A 69 3.87 -5.54 -6.18
CA ILE A 69 4.70 -6.59 -6.82
C ILE A 69 6.09 -6.75 -6.19
N HIS A 70 6.66 -5.65 -5.69
CA HIS A 70 7.95 -5.67 -5.01
C HIS A 70 7.94 -6.56 -3.76
N ALA A 71 6.83 -6.63 -3.01
CA ALA A 71 6.71 -7.53 -1.87
C ALA A 71 6.82 -8.99 -2.31
N ASN A 72 6.20 -9.37 -3.43
CA ASN A 72 6.25 -10.73 -3.95
C ASN A 72 7.64 -11.13 -4.47
N ILE A 73 8.39 -10.17 -5.04
CA ILE A 73 9.74 -10.44 -5.55
C ILE A 73 10.77 -10.48 -4.41
N LEU A 74 10.65 -9.57 -3.44
CA LEU A 74 11.62 -9.45 -2.36
C LEU A 74 11.37 -10.48 -1.25
N HIS A 75 10.10 -10.78 -1.00
CA HIS A 75 9.61 -11.61 0.09
C HIS A 75 8.44 -12.53 -0.35
N PRO A 76 8.65 -13.42 -1.33
CA PRO A 76 7.61 -14.35 -1.79
C PRO A 76 7.05 -15.22 -0.65
N GLU A 77 7.86 -15.48 0.39
CA GLU A 77 7.46 -16.25 1.57
C GLU A 77 6.38 -15.61 2.43
N TRP A 78 6.12 -14.30 2.26
CA TRP A 78 5.04 -13.61 2.97
C TRP A 78 3.67 -13.88 2.34
N ASN A 79 3.60 -14.25 1.06
CA ASN A 79 2.34 -14.48 0.34
C ASN A 79 1.69 -15.82 0.69
N ASN A 80 1.23 -15.94 1.93
CA ASN A 80 0.63 -17.16 2.47
C ASN A 80 -0.82 -17.41 1.98
N ILE A 81 -1.45 -16.39 1.40
CA ILE A 81 -2.82 -16.46 0.86
C ILE A 81 -2.86 -16.79 -0.64
N GLY A 82 -1.70 -16.87 -1.31
CA GLY A 82 -1.63 -17.15 -2.74
C GLY A 82 -2.20 -16.03 -3.61
N LEU A 83 -2.08 -14.77 -3.17
CA LEU A 83 -2.54 -13.61 -3.93
C LEU A 83 -1.78 -13.55 -5.27
N ALA A 84 -2.53 -13.48 -6.37
CA ALA A 84 -1.97 -13.50 -7.73
C ALA A 84 -2.06 -12.13 -8.42
N ASP A 85 -2.97 -11.27 -7.97
CA ASP A 85 -3.12 -9.90 -8.45
C ASP A 85 -2.47 -8.94 -7.45
N PHE A 86 -1.46 -8.20 -7.91
CA PHE A 86 -0.71 -7.26 -7.09
C PHE A 86 -1.03 -5.80 -7.41
N ASP A 87 -2.03 -5.55 -8.27
CA ASP A 87 -2.51 -4.20 -8.54
C ASP A 87 -3.12 -3.62 -7.27
N ALA A 88 -2.51 -2.55 -6.80
CA ALA A 88 -2.86 -1.93 -5.54
C ALA A 88 -4.01 -0.91 -5.73
N ILE A 89 -4.18 0.03 -4.81
CA ILE A 89 -5.29 0.99 -4.88
C ILE A 89 -5.03 2.02 -6.01
N GLY A 90 -3.78 2.41 -6.21
CA GLY A 90 -3.40 3.35 -7.28
C GLY A 90 -3.79 4.80 -7.02
N ILE A 91 -4.03 5.21 -5.76
CA ILE A 91 -4.21 6.63 -5.42
C ILE A 91 -2.95 7.43 -5.74
N ILE A 92 -1.79 6.84 -5.46
CA ILE A 92 -0.48 7.36 -5.79
C ILE A 92 0.02 6.65 -7.06
N GLN A 93 0.31 7.42 -8.11
CA GLN A 93 0.74 6.89 -9.42
C GLN A 93 2.21 6.41 -9.46
N GLU A 94 2.75 6.07 -8.31
CA GLU A 94 4.11 5.59 -8.08
C GLU A 94 4.08 4.20 -7.41
N ILE A 95 5.21 3.50 -7.41
CA ILE A 95 5.32 2.20 -6.72
C ILE A 95 6.12 2.44 -5.45
N ILE A 96 5.43 2.47 -4.33
CA ILE A 96 6.03 2.83 -3.05
C ILE A 96 6.73 1.61 -2.45
N LEU A 97 8.05 1.69 -2.28
CA LEU A 97 8.86 0.74 -1.50
C LEU A 97 9.11 1.34 -0.11
N PRO A 98 8.34 0.95 0.92
CA PRO A 98 8.61 1.35 2.29
C PRO A 98 9.87 0.65 2.83
N HIS A 99 10.45 1.21 3.90
CA HIS A 99 11.58 0.64 4.62
C HIS A 99 12.82 0.40 3.73
N HIS A 100 13.09 1.29 2.78
CA HIS A 100 14.15 1.10 1.80
C HIS A 100 15.53 0.80 2.45
N ASN A 101 15.84 1.49 3.54
CA ASN A 101 17.04 1.30 4.34
C ASN A 101 17.15 -0.10 5.02
N ARG A 102 16.14 -0.96 4.96
CA ARG A 102 16.25 -2.36 5.45
C ARG A 102 16.77 -3.33 4.40
N TYR A 103 16.91 -2.89 3.15
CA TYR A 103 17.35 -3.73 2.02
C TYR A 103 18.85 -3.61 1.75
N HIS A 104 19.66 -3.35 2.79
CA HIS A 104 21.11 -3.33 2.68
C HIS A 104 21.64 -4.65 2.12
N GLY A 105 22.45 -4.59 1.06
CA GLY A 105 22.97 -5.76 0.36
C GLY A 105 22.01 -6.39 -0.65
N ARG A 106 20.82 -5.81 -0.86
CA ARG A 106 19.84 -6.21 -1.89
C ARG A 106 19.63 -5.11 -2.95
N GLU A 107 20.55 -4.15 -3.06
CA GLU A 107 20.46 -3.03 -4.00
C GLU A 107 20.40 -3.53 -5.45
N GLN A 108 21.22 -4.53 -5.80
CA GLN A 108 21.18 -5.13 -7.13
C GLN A 108 19.83 -5.82 -7.39
N THR A 109 19.24 -6.49 -6.39
CA THR A 109 17.91 -7.10 -6.53
C THR A 109 16.84 -6.05 -6.84
N LEU A 110 16.92 -4.86 -6.23
CA LEU A 110 15.99 -3.76 -6.51
C LEU A 110 16.19 -3.21 -7.94
N VAL A 111 17.44 -3.08 -8.39
CA VAL A 111 17.76 -2.67 -9.76
C VAL A 111 17.25 -3.69 -10.78
N ASP A 112 17.50 -4.98 -10.55
CA ASP A 112 17.05 -6.07 -11.42
C ASP A 112 15.52 -6.12 -11.49
N LEU A 113 14.84 -5.91 -10.36
CA LEU A 113 13.39 -5.78 -10.29
C LEU A 113 12.88 -4.61 -11.14
N GLU A 114 13.46 -3.42 -11.01
CA GLU A 114 13.06 -2.24 -11.78
C GLU A 114 13.24 -2.48 -13.29
N MET A 115 14.35 -3.10 -13.69
CA MET A 115 14.60 -3.43 -15.10
C MET A 115 13.66 -4.51 -15.64
N LYS A 116 13.51 -5.62 -14.91
CA LYS A 116 12.76 -6.80 -15.36
C LYS A 116 11.26 -6.51 -15.47
N GLU A 117 10.70 -5.85 -14.48
CA GLU A 117 9.28 -5.50 -14.45
C GLU A 117 9.00 -4.18 -15.19
N ASN A 118 10.04 -3.49 -15.70
CA ASN A 118 9.96 -2.18 -16.33
C ASN A 118 9.21 -1.16 -15.45
N ILE A 119 9.63 -1.09 -14.19
CA ILE A 119 9.04 -0.23 -13.17
C ILE A 119 10.06 0.68 -12.49
N LYS A 120 9.58 1.71 -11.79
CA LYS A 120 10.40 2.60 -10.96
C LYS A 120 9.85 2.62 -9.54
N LEU A 121 10.71 2.31 -8.58
CA LEU A 121 10.38 2.31 -7.16
C LEU A 121 10.64 3.69 -6.53
N THR A 122 9.61 4.22 -5.88
CA THR A 122 9.72 5.35 -4.95
C THR A 122 10.08 4.81 -3.59
N ARG A 123 11.33 5.06 -3.19
CA ARG A 123 11.94 4.51 -1.98
C ARG A 123 11.68 5.44 -0.81
N ILE A 124 11.10 4.91 0.26
CA ILE A 124 10.89 5.64 1.52
C ILE A 124 11.63 4.88 2.63
N GLU A 125 12.54 5.56 3.32
CA GLU A 125 13.26 4.99 4.46
C GLU A 125 12.42 5.04 5.74
N ASP A 126 12.79 4.23 6.73
CA ASP A 126 12.28 4.40 8.09
C ASP A 126 12.45 5.84 8.58
N GLY A 127 11.41 6.38 9.21
CA GLY A 127 11.40 7.77 9.71
C GLY A 127 11.19 8.86 8.65
N HIS A 128 11.10 8.49 7.37
CA HIS A 128 10.80 9.41 6.28
C HIS A 128 9.35 9.25 5.79
N TYR A 129 8.85 10.28 5.10
CA TYR A 129 7.49 10.30 4.56
C TYR A 129 7.46 11.05 3.24
N LEU A 130 6.39 10.83 2.48
CA LEU A 130 6.06 11.53 1.24
C LEU A 130 4.71 12.23 1.43
N VAL A 131 4.62 13.48 0.99
CA VAL A 131 3.36 14.26 0.92
C VAL A 131 3.14 14.59 -0.54
N ILE A 132 1.92 14.33 -1.02
CA ILE A 132 1.51 14.50 -2.42
C ILE A 132 0.29 15.42 -2.47
#